data_AF-A0A3C0AHD6-F1
#
_entry.id   AF-A0A3C0AHD6-F1
#
_cell.length_a   1.000
_cell.length_b   1.000
_cell.length_c   1.000
_cell.angle_alpha   90.00
_cell.angle_beta   90.00
_cell.angle_gamma   90.00
#
_symmetry.space_group_name_H-M   'P 1'
#
loop_
_entity.id
_entity.type
_entity.pdbx_description
1 polymer ?
#
loop_
_entity_poly.entity_id
_entity_poly.type
_entity_poly.pdbx_seq_one_letter_code
_entity_poly.pdbx_strand_id
1 'polypeptide(L)'
;IYAGREAGWGAQVLEQPAARIVIFADVDLSPEEVSQDFAHEPLPALKQLGTVGLWCRLHGEAFLQAGMHHLECQFDFDAAREQLAEKNAVKTMKPFTDLPHLKQAFTAGEVWPVEESRIESLLKEGSINEEAADRFRLQGAIGSHLEILQREEGFKGFNQTGINEIILETNPLNQQQK
;
A
#
# COMPACT_ATOMS: atom_id res chain seq x y z
N ILE A 1 -12.09 3.74 -7.07
CA ILE A 1 -11.06 3.86 -8.13
C ILE A 1 -10.87 2.49 -8.77
N TYR A 2 -10.84 2.45 -10.11
CA TYR A 2 -10.57 1.25 -10.91
C TYR A 2 -9.08 1.20 -11.24
N ALA A 3 -8.35 0.22 -10.71
CA ALA A 3 -6.92 0.05 -10.96
C ALA A 3 -6.61 -0.71 -12.27
N GLY A 4 -7.64 -1.25 -12.93
CA GLY A 4 -7.49 -2.16 -14.08
C GLY A 4 -7.97 -3.57 -13.73
N ARG A 5 -8.46 -4.30 -14.74
CA ARG A 5 -9.03 -5.66 -14.59
C ARG A 5 -8.03 -6.64 -13.96
N GLU A 6 -6.76 -6.48 -14.27
CA GLU A 6 -5.67 -7.36 -13.84
C GLU A 6 -4.89 -6.80 -12.64
N ALA A 7 -5.35 -5.71 -12.02
CA ALA A 7 -4.63 -5.09 -10.91
C ALA A 7 -4.72 -5.91 -9.63
N GLY A 8 -5.82 -6.64 -9.42
CA GLY A 8 -6.05 -7.43 -8.20
C GLY A 8 -6.50 -6.60 -6.98
N TRP A 9 -6.76 -5.31 -7.16
CA TRP A 9 -7.19 -4.41 -6.10
C TRP A 9 -8.03 -3.24 -6.66
N GLY A 10 -8.71 -2.52 -5.77
CA GLY A 10 -9.36 -1.24 -6.05
C GLY A 10 -9.43 -0.40 -4.79
N ALA A 11 -10.04 0.79 -4.87
CA ALA A 11 -10.15 1.68 -3.71
C ALA A 11 -11.53 2.32 -3.58
N GLN A 12 -12.01 2.44 -2.35
CA GLN A 12 -13.09 3.36 -2.00
C GLN A 12 -12.52 4.71 -1.57
N VAL A 13 -13.19 5.80 -1.93
CA VAL A 13 -12.76 7.16 -1.55
C VAL A 13 -13.69 7.65 -0.45
N LEU A 14 -13.13 7.99 0.71
CA LEU A 14 -13.85 8.56 1.83
C LEU A 14 -13.32 9.96 2.14
N GLU A 15 -14.19 10.94 2.16
CA GLU A 15 -13.83 12.32 2.50
C GLU A 15 -14.21 12.61 3.96
N GLN A 16 -13.27 13.09 4.76
CA GLN A 16 -13.50 13.52 6.13
C GLN A 16 -13.35 15.05 6.24
N PRO A 17 -14.43 15.83 6.01
CA PRO A 17 -14.33 17.28 5.87
C PRO A 17 -13.89 17.99 7.14
N ALA A 18 -14.20 17.43 8.32
CA ALA A 18 -13.78 18.00 9.61
C ALA A 18 -12.26 17.89 9.81
N ALA A 19 -11.68 16.74 9.48
CA ALA A 19 -10.24 16.50 9.56
C ALA A 19 -9.48 17.01 8.33
N ARG A 20 -10.19 17.36 7.24
CA ARG A 20 -9.64 17.78 5.96
C ARG A 20 -8.69 16.77 5.34
N ILE A 21 -9.06 15.49 5.44
CA ILE A 21 -8.34 14.37 4.83
C ILE A 21 -9.25 13.63 3.85
N VAL A 22 -8.63 13.03 2.85
CA VAL A 22 -9.24 12.06 1.94
C VAL A 22 -8.57 10.73 2.22
N ILE A 23 -9.37 9.68 2.35
CA ILE A 23 -8.90 8.32 2.59
C ILE A 23 -9.18 7.51 1.33
N PHE A 24 -8.13 6.90 0.80
CA PHE A 24 -8.23 5.83 -0.16
C PHE A 24 -8.20 4.51 0.62
N ALA A 25 -9.36 3.89 0.77
CA ALA A 25 -9.50 2.59 1.41
C ALA A 25 -9.34 1.52 0.33
N ASP A 26 -8.11 1.06 0.16
CA ASP A 26 -7.79 0.01 -0.79
C ASP A 26 -8.40 -1.32 -0.33
N VAL A 27 -8.79 -2.14 -1.31
CA VAL A 27 -9.38 -3.46 -1.10
C VAL A 27 -8.84 -4.43 -2.17
N ASP A 28 -8.58 -5.68 -1.80
CA ASP A 28 -8.32 -6.72 -2.81
C ASP A 28 -9.59 -6.99 -3.61
N LEU A 29 -9.46 -7.11 -4.93
CA LEU A 29 -10.57 -7.38 -5.85
C LEU A 29 -10.15 -8.41 -6.90
N SER A 30 -10.97 -9.45 -7.10
CA SER A 30 -10.85 -10.31 -8.27
C SER A 30 -11.30 -9.58 -9.55
N PRO A 31 -10.83 -9.99 -10.75
CA PRO A 31 -11.22 -9.35 -12.01
C PRO A 31 -12.74 -9.23 -12.21
N GLU A 32 -13.52 -10.19 -11.70
CA GLU A 32 -14.98 -10.21 -11.79
C GLU A 32 -15.65 -9.21 -10.83
N GLU A 33 -15.06 -9.00 -9.64
CA GLU A 33 -15.57 -8.10 -8.60
C GLU A 33 -15.36 -6.63 -8.93
N VAL A 34 -14.34 -6.32 -9.74
CA VAL A 34 -14.04 -4.94 -10.12
C VAL A 34 -15.23 -4.26 -10.84
N SER A 35 -16.09 -5.03 -11.51
CA SER A 35 -17.28 -4.53 -12.19
C SER A 35 -18.53 -4.40 -11.30
N GLN A 36 -18.44 -4.79 -10.03
CA GLN A 36 -19.56 -4.82 -9.07
C GLN A 36 -19.61 -3.54 -8.22
N ASP A 37 -20.76 -3.27 -7.61
CA ASP A 37 -20.93 -2.16 -6.66
C ASP A 37 -20.43 -2.54 -5.26
N PHE A 38 -19.12 -2.78 -5.15
CA PHE A 38 -18.48 -3.12 -3.87
C PHE A 38 -18.45 -1.93 -2.88
N ALA A 39 -18.97 -0.76 -3.26
CA ALA A 39 -19.16 0.39 -2.38
C ALA A 39 -20.38 0.21 -1.46
N HIS A 40 -21.38 -0.53 -1.92
CA HIS A 40 -22.65 -0.71 -1.20
C HIS A 40 -22.97 -2.17 -0.92
N GLU A 41 -22.47 -3.09 -1.75
CA GLU A 41 -22.71 -4.52 -1.62
C GLU A 41 -21.47 -5.24 -1.08
N PRO A 42 -21.60 -6.09 -0.05
CA PRO A 42 -20.48 -6.83 0.50
C PRO A 42 -19.96 -7.86 -0.51
N LEU A 43 -18.64 -7.93 -0.66
CA LEU A 43 -17.98 -8.95 -1.45
C LEU A 43 -17.76 -10.23 -0.64
N PRO A 44 -17.80 -11.42 -1.28
CA PRO A 44 -17.39 -12.64 -0.63
C PRO A 44 -15.90 -12.59 -0.27
N ALA A 45 -15.52 -13.28 0.81
CA ALA A 45 -14.11 -13.38 1.17
C ALA A 45 -13.31 -14.12 0.08
N LEU A 46 -12.20 -13.53 -0.36
CA LEU A 46 -11.26 -14.17 -1.28
C LEU A 46 -10.50 -15.29 -0.57
N LYS A 47 -10.24 -16.39 -1.29
CA LYS A 47 -9.43 -17.51 -0.78
C LYS A 47 -7.95 -17.18 -0.64
N GLN A 48 -7.46 -16.26 -1.47
CA GLN A 48 -6.08 -15.83 -1.53
C GLN A 48 -6.06 -14.31 -1.39
N LEU A 49 -5.14 -13.81 -0.59
CA LEU A 49 -5.00 -12.40 -0.32
C LEU A 49 -4.08 -11.76 -1.36
N GLY A 50 -4.45 -10.58 -1.83
CA GLY A 50 -3.56 -9.69 -2.57
C GLY A 50 -2.68 -8.89 -1.62
N THR A 51 -2.02 -7.85 -2.14
CA THR A 51 -1.17 -6.98 -1.30
C THR A 51 -1.95 -6.37 -0.14
N VAL A 52 -3.17 -5.89 -0.41
CA VAL A 52 -3.93 -5.09 0.55
C VAL A 52 -4.48 -5.98 1.66
N GLY A 53 -5.09 -7.11 1.32
CA GLY A 53 -5.62 -8.05 2.31
C GLY A 53 -4.50 -8.64 3.17
N LEU A 54 -3.36 -8.97 2.57
CA LEU A 54 -2.21 -9.45 3.35
C LEU A 54 -1.67 -8.39 4.30
N TRP A 55 -1.55 -7.14 3.85
CA TRP A 55 -1.17 -6.01 4.69
C TRP A 55 -2.09 -5.90 5.91
N CYS A 56 -3.40 -5.84 5.69
CA CYS A 56 -4.39 -5.72 6.75
C CYS A 56 -4.32 -6.88 7.75
N ARG A 57 -4.04 -8.11 7.29
CA ARG A 57 -3.90 -9.26 8.17
C ARG A 57 -2.62 -9.21 9.01
N LEU A 58 -1.50 -8.76 8.44
CA LEU A 58 -0.22 -8.64 9.15
C LEU A 58 -0.20 -7.47 10.15
N HIS A 59 -0.78 -6.32 9.78
CA HIS A 59 -0.63 -5.06 10.53
C HIS A 59 -1.91 -4.58 11.23
N GLY A 60 -3.06 -5.02 10.73
CA GLY A 60 -4.38 -4.56 11.15
C GLY A 60 -5.00 -3.67 10.08
N GLU A 61 -6.30 -3.44 10.15
CA GLU A 61 -7.01 -2.57 9.19
C GLU A 61 -7.20 -1.14 9.72
N ALA A 62 -7.11 -0.96 11.04
CA ALA A 62 -7.39 0.33 11.67
C ALA A 62 -6.19 1.28 11.59
N PHE A 63 -6.47 2.57 11.38
CA PHE A 63 -5.47 3.64 11.41
C PHE A 63 -4.66 3.69 12.72
N LEU A 64 -5.33 3.47 13.87
CA LEU A 64 -4.67 3.47 15.18
C LEU A 64 -3.91 2.18 15.51
N GLN A 65 -4.02 1.17 14.65
CA GLN A 65 -3.10 0.03 14.62
C GLN A 65 -1.98 0.37 13.63
N ALA A 66 -1.59 -0.56 12.77
CA ALA A 66 -0.63 -0.34 11.70
C ALA A 66 -1.29 -0.45 10.31
N GLY A 67 -2.60 -0.21 10.21
CA GLY A 67 -3.37 -0.43 8.98
C GLY A 67 -3.20 0.63 7.89
N MET A 68 -2.64 1.80 8.22
CA MET A 68 -2.34 2.81 7.20
C MET A 68 -1.19 2.32 6.31
N HIS A 69 -1.46 1.99 5.04
CA HIS A 69 -0.41 1.57 4.11
C HIS A 69 0.58 2.70 3.81
N HIS A 70 0.08 3.90 3.51
CA HIS A 70 0.89 5.09 3.33
C HIS A 70 0.12 6.35 3.68
N LEU A 71 0.87 7.42 3.94
CA LEU A 71 0.37 8.79 4.01
C LEU A 71 0.86 9.55 2.78
N GLU A 72 -0.05 10.12 1.99
CA GLU A 72 0.30 10.95 0.84
C GLU A 72 0.25 12.44 1.21
N CYS A 73 1.32 13.17 0.87
CA CYS A 73 1.44 14.60 1.09
C CYS A 73 2.07 15.29 -0.13
N GLN A 74 1.68 16.54 -0.37
CA GLN A 74 2.28 17.36 -1.42
C GLN A 74 3.54 18.08 -0.94
N PHE A 75 4.60 17.98 -1.74
CA PHE A 75 5.91 18.58 -1.46
C PHE A 75 6.56 19.15 -2.72
N ASP A 76 7.65 19.88 -2.52
CA ASP A 76 8.73 19.92 -3.51
C ASP A 76 9.42 18.54 -3.50
N PHE A 77 9.30 17.80 -4.61
CA PHE A 77 9.67 16.39 -4.67
C PHE A 77 11.15 16.16 -4.42
N ASP A 78 12.01 16.90 -5.09
CA ASP A 78 13.45 16.69 -5.03
C ASP A 78 13.98 17.19 -3.68
N ALA A 79 13.51 18.34 -3.19
CA ALA A 79 13.90 18.87 -1.89
C ALA A 79 13.44 17.96 -0.73
N ALA A 80 12.23 17.38 -0.79
CA ALA A 80 11.74 16.46 0.24
C ALA A 80 12.59 15.19 0.30
N ARG A 81 12.91 14.60 -0.86
CA ARG A 81 13.75 13.39 -0.95
C ARG A 81 15.15 13.62 -0.42
N GLU A 82 15.79 14.72 -0.81
CA GLU A 82 17.12 15.11 -0.33
C GLU A 82 17.11 15.29 1.19
N GLN A 83 16.16 16.06 1.73
CA GLN A 83 16.12 16.34 3.17
C GLN A 83 15.79 15.11 4.02
N LEU A 84 14.89 14.24 3.56
CA LEU A 84 14.58 12.98 4.23
C LEU A 84 15.82 12.07 4.29
N ALA A 85 16.56 11.97 3.19
CA ALA A 85 17.76 11.15 3.11
C ALA A 85 18.90 11.72 3.98
N GLU A 86 19.21 13.01 3.85
CA GLU A 86 20.38 13.62 4.50
C GLU A 86 20.16 13.88 5.99
N LYS A 87 18.98 14.35 6.38
CA LYS A 87 18.73 14.79 7.76
C LYS A 87 18.12 13.69 8.64
N ASN A 88 17.39 12.75 8.04
CA ASN A 88 16.61 11.76 8.77
C ASN A 88 16.99 10.32 8.41
N ALA A 89 17.96 10.11 7.51
CA ALA A 89 18.35 8.79 6.99
C ALA A 89 17.19 7.97 6.38
N VAL A 90 16.09 8.64 6.00
CA VAL A 90 14.93 8.03 5.36
C VAL A 90 15.15 8.00 3.86
N LYS A 91 15.39 6.81 3.33
CA LYS A 91 15.59 6.62 1.89
C LYS A 91 14.27 6.71 1.13
N THR A 92 14.35 7.07 -0.14
CA THR A 92 13.21 7.00 -1.07
C THR A 92 13.36 5.81 -2.00
N MET A 93 12.27 5.11 -2.30
CA MET A 93 12.20 4.12 -3.36
C MET A 93 12.37 4.79 -4.73
N LYS A 94 12.50 3.97 -5.79
CA LYS A 94 12.47 4.50 -7.15
C LYS A 94 11.11 5.19 -7.38
N PRO A 95 11.05 6.38 -7.97
CA PRO A 95 9.78 7.00 -8.34
C PRO A 95 8.96 6.08 -9.24
N PHE A 96 7.70 5.85 -8.89
CA PHE A 96 6.75 5.09 -9.70
C PHE A 96 5.98 6.00 -10.68
N THR A 97 6.09 7.32 -10.49
CA THR A 97 5.77 8.31 -11.53
C THR A 97 6.84 9.40 -11.53
N ASP A 98 7.37 9.72 -12.71
CA ASP A 98 8.36 10.78 -12.93
C ASP A 98 8.07 11.50 -14.25
N LEU A 99 6.97 12.23 -14.28
CA LEU A 99 6.53 13.06 -15.39
C LEU A 99 6.74 14.54 -15.04
N PRO A 100 6.87 15.44 -16.03
CA PRO A 100 7.08 16.87 -15.76
C PRO A 100 6.03 17.48 -14.82
N HIS A 101 4.77 17.07 -14.92
CA HIS A 101 3.64 17.61 -14.16
C HIS A 101 3.16 16.72 -13.01
N LEU A 102 3.73 15.53 -12.84
CA LEU A 102 3.39 14.58 -11.78
C LEU A 102 4.61 13.75 -11.40
N LYS A 103 5.06 13.88 -10.16
CA LYS A 103 6.11 13.03 -9.58
C LYS A 103 5.60 12.37 -8.31
N GLN A 104 5.85 11.08 -8.17
CA GLN A 104 5.40 10.28 -7.04
C GLN A 104 6.45 9.23 -6.67
N ALA A 105 6.73 9.14 -5.37
CA ALA A 105 7.62 8.12 -4.82
C ALA A 105 7.26 7.83 -3.36
N PHE A 106 7.42 6.58 -2.95
CA PHE A 106 7.36 6.19 -1.55
C PHE A 106 8.72 6.33 -0.89
N THR A 107 8.74 6.64 0.41
CA THR A 107 9.89 6.31 1.25
C THR A 107 10.11 4.81 1.30
N ALA A 108 11.34 4.37 1.54
CA ALA A 108 11.58 2.98 1.90
C ALA A 108 10.82 2.68 3.19
N GLY A 109 10.02 1.61 3.19
CA GLY A 109 9.29 1.18 4.37
C GLY A 109 10.26 0.61 5.41
N GLU A 110 9.99 0.88 6.68
CA GLU A 110 10.64 0.17 7.77
C GLU A 110 10.20 -1.29 7.79
N VAL A 111 10.90 -2.14 8.52
CA VAL A 111 10.45 -3.50 8.77
C VAL A 111 9.96 -3.62 10.20
N TRP A 112 8.71 -4.01 10.38
CA TRP A 112 8.06 -4.10 11.67
C TRP A 112 7.89 -5.56 12.10
N PRO A 113 8.09 -5.88 13.38
CA PRO A 113 7.74 -7.19 13.92
C PRO A 113 6.26 -7.47 13.69
N VAL A 114 5.94 -8.68 13.24
CA VAL A 114 4.56 -9.15 13.08
C VAL A 114 4.18 -9.95 14.31
N GLU A 115 2.96 -9.74 14.81
CA GLU A 115 2.43 -10.50 15.93
C GLU A 115 2.29 -11.99 15.56
N GLU A 116 2.78 -12.90 16.42
CA GLU A 116 2.74 -14.34 16.17
C GLU A 116 1.33 -14.85 15.88
N SER A 117 0.32 -14.37 16.62
CA SER A 117 -1.07 -14.83 16.44
C SER A 117 -1.61 -14.54 15.03
N ARG A 118 -1.14 -13.47 14.38
CA ARG A 118 -1.50 -13.10 13.00
C ARG A 118 -0.80 -14.00 11.99
N ILE A 119 0.47 -14.33 12.23
CA ILE A 119 1.23 -15.28 11.41
C ILE A 119 0.58 -16.67 11.48
N GLU A 120 0.28 -17.17 12.69
CA GLU A 120 -0.36 -18.47 12.89
C GLU A 120 -1.74 -18.55 12.22
N SER A 121 -2.54 -17.49 12.34
CA SER A 121 -3.85 -17.41 11.68
C SER A 121 -3.72 -17.47 10.16
N LEU A 122 -2.81 -16.70 9.57
CA LEU A 122 -2.56 -16.71 8.12
C LEU A 122 -2.06 -18.07 7.61
N LEU A 123 -1.17 -18.73 8.37
CA LEU A 123 -0.63 -20.04 8.03
C LEU A 123 -1.70 -21.13 8.12
N LYS A 124 -2.49 -21.13 9.20
CA LYS A 124 -3.57 -22.10 9.42
C LYS A 124 -4.66 -22.00 8.34
N GLU A 125 -4.94 -20.80 7.86
CA GLU A 125 -5.89 -20.54 6.78
C GLU A 125 -5.31 -20.83 5.38
N GLY A 126 -4.00 -21.08 5.28
CA GLY A 126 -3.31 -21.35 4.02
C GLY A 126 -3.13 -20.11 3.15
N SER A 127 -3.24 -18.91 3.72
CA SER A 127 -2.98 -17.64 3.01
C SER A 127 -1.48 -17.36 2.86
N ILE A 128 -0.65 -17.97 3.70
CA ILE A 128 0.82 -18.01 3.58
C ILE A 128 1.30 -19.45 3.77
N ASN A 129 2.53 -19.74 3.31
CA ASN A 129 3.19 -21.01 3.55
C ASN A 129 4.15 -20.92 4.75
N GLU A 130 4.70 -22.06 5.18
CA GLU A 130 5.67 -22.15 6.29
C GLU A 130 6.89 -21.24 6.09
N GLU A 131 7.42 -21.18 4.87
CA GLU A 131 8.57 -20.33 4.55
C GLU A 131 8.29 -18.84 4.76
N ALA A 132 7.13 -18.36 4.30
CA ALA A 132 6.70 -16.98 4.53
C ALA A 132 6.43 -16.71 6.02
N ALA A 133 5.82 -17.67 6.72
CA ALA A 133 5.57 -17.57 8.15
C ALA A 133 6.90 -17.42 8.93
N ASP A 134 7.86 -18.30 8.68
CA ASP A 134 9.18 -18.25 9.32
C ASP A 134 9.94 -16.96 8.98
N ARG A 135 9.83 -16.47 7.74
CA ARG A 135 10.37 -15.16 7.38
C ARG A 135 9.74 -14.04 8.18
N PHE A 136 8.41 -13.98 8.29
CA PHE A 136 7.75 -12.93 9.06
C PHE A 136 8.09 -13.00 10.56
N ARG A 137 8.27 -14.20 11.13
CA ARG A 137 8.74 -14.36 12.51
C ARG A 137 10.14 -13.81 12.72
N LEU A 138 11.06 -14.11 11.80
CA LEU A 138 12.47 -13.77 11.94
C LEU A 138 12.77 -12.32 11.57
N GLN A 139 12.16 -11.84 10.49
CA GLN A 139 12.54 -10.59 9.84
C GLN A 139 11.48 -9.50 10.01
N GLY A 140 10.22 -9.86 10.28
CA GLY A 140 9.09 -8.93 10.24
C GLY A 140 8.54 -8.72 8.82
N ALA A 141 7.67 -7.73 8.67
CA ALA A 141 7.06 -7.33 7.40
C ALA A 141 7.27 -5.83 7.15
N ILE A 142 7.28 -5.42 5.88
CA ILE A 142 7.39 -4.00 5.54
C ILE A 142 6.22 -3.21 6.14
N GLY A 143 6.53 -2.07 6.73
CA GLY A 143 5.62 -1.12 7.35
C GLY A 143 5.38 0.11 6.47
N SER A 144 4.64 1.07 7.01
CA SER A 144 4.05 2.17 6.24
C SER A 144 5.05 3.05 5.51
N HIS A 145 4.55 3.70 4.46
CA HIS A 145 5.33 4.63 3.64
C HIS A 145 4.82 6.06 3.77
N LEU A 146 5.71 7.03 3.57
CA LEU A 146 5.31 8.39 3.18
C LEU A 146 5.36 8.46 1.66
N GLU A 147 4.26 8.82 1.02
CA GLU A 147 4.24 9.17 -0.39
C GLU A 147 4.55 10.65 -0.57
N ILE A 148 5.62 10.91 -1.33
CA ILE A 148 6.05 12.23 -1.74
C ILE A 148 5.41 12.51 -3.09
N LEU A 149 4.39 13.36 -3.10
CA LEU A 149 3.68 13.78 -4.29
C LEU A 149 4.10 15.20 -4.68
N GLN A 150 4.40 15.41 -5.96
CA GLN A 150 4.42 16.75 -6.57
C GLN A 150 3.47 16.76 -7.76
N ARG A 151 2.55 17.73 -7.75
CA ARG A 151 1.61 18.00 -8.84
C ARG A 151 1.84 19.42 -9.32
N GLU A 152 1.97 19.57 -10.63
CA GLU A 152 2.09 20.87 -11.27
C GLU A 152 0.99 21.07 -12.30
N GLU A 153 0.88 22.29 -12.83
CA GLU A 153 -0.01 22.65 -13.95
C GLU A 153 -1.50 22.30 -13.72
N GLY A 154 -1.91 22.12 -12.46
CA GLY A 154 -3.29 21.76 -12.10
C GLY A 154 -3.66 20.32 -12.42
N PHE A 155 -2.69 19.41 -12.61
CA PHE A 155 -2.94 18.01 -12.89
C PHE A 155 -3.62 17.30 -11.70
N LYS A 156 -4.79 16.66 -11.96
CA LYS A 156 -5.61 15.97 -10.95
C LYS A 156 -5.75 14.46 -11.18
N GLY A 157 -5.03 13.91 -12.15
CA GLY A 157 -5.12 12.49 -12.51
C GLY A 157 -4.20 11.59 -11.70
N PHE A 158 -4.17 10.31 -12.09
CA PHE A 158 -3.31 9.28 -11.51
C PHE A 158 -2.63 8.50 -12.64
N ASN A 159 -1.37 8.10 -12.43
CA ASN A 159 -0.69 7.18 -13.34
C ASN A 159 -1.01 5.73 -12.94
N GLN A 160 -2.07 5.17 -13.50
CA GLN A 160 -2.59 3.84 -13.12
C GLN A 160 -1.52 2.73 -13.18
N THR A 161 -0.66 2.73 -14.20
CA THR A 161 0.42 1.75 -14.33
C THR A 161 1.42 1.86 -13.19
N GLY A 162 1.87 3.08 -12.87
CA GLY A 162 2.80 3.31 -11.76
C GLY A 162 2.23 2.90 -10.40
N ILE A 163 0.93 3.16 -10.18
CA ILE A 163 0.26 2.76 -8.93
C ILE A 163 0.19 1.23 -8.80
N ASN A 164 -0.16 0.51 -9.88
CA ASN A 164 -0.19 -0.95 -9.84
C ASN A 164 1.18 -1.54 -9.54
N GLU A 165 2.25 -0.99 -10.14
CA GLU A 165 3.62 -1.42 -9.90
C GLU A 165 4.03 -1.21 -8.44
N ILE A 166 3.77 -0.03 -7.86
CA ILE A 166 4.18 0.25 -6.48
C ILE A 166 3.40 -0.58 -5.45
N ILE A 167 2.11 -0.84 -5.67
CA ILE A 167 1.31 -1.73 -4.81
C ILE A 167 1.84 -3.17 -4.86
N LEU A 168 2.33 -3.64 -5.99
CA LEU A 168 2.96 -4.97 -6.08
C LEU A 168 4.36 -4.99 -5.45
N GLU A 169 5.15 -3.92 -5.63
CA GLU A 169 6.48 -3.81 -5.06
C GLU A 169 6.42 -3.73 -3.52
N THR A 170 5.38 -3.12 -2.96
CA THR A 170 5.15 -3.04 -1.50
C THR A 170 4.46 -4.26 -0.90
N ASN A 171 4.19 -5.31 -1.69
CA ASN A 171 3.61 -6.54 -1.17
C ASN A 171 4.53 -7.21 -0.13
N PRO A 172 4.05 -7.50 1.10
CA PRO A 172 4.87 -8.12 2.14
C PRO A 172 5.49 -9.47 1.77
N LEU A 173 4.93 -10.22 0.81
CA LEU A 173 5.53 -11.46 0.31
C LEU A 173 6.69 -11.24 -0.66
N ASN A 174 6.74 -10.08 -1.33
CA ASN A 174 7.73 -9.75 -2.36
C ASN A 174 8.97 -9.06 -1.78
N GLN A 175 8.92 -8.66 -0.51
CA GLN A 175 9.99 -7.99 0.23
C GLN A 175 11.12 -8.97 0.62
N GLN A 176 11.74 -9.60 -0.39
CA GLN A 176 13.13 -10.08 -0.48
C GLN A 176 13.33 -11.10 -1.62
N GLN A 177 13.41 -10.59 -2.85
CA GLN A 177 14.26 -11.19 -3.91
C GLN A 177 15.45 -10.27 -4.29
N LYS A 178 15.84 -9.33 -3.42
CA LYS A 178 16.97 -8.40 -3.66
C LYS A 178 17.93 -8.38 -2.50
#